data_AF-A0A930F803-F1
#
_entry.id   AF-A0A930F803-F1
#
_cell.length_a   1.000
_cell.length_b   1.000
_cell.length_c   1.000
_cell.angle_alpha   90.00
_cell.angle_beta   90.00
_cell.angle_gamma   90.00
#
_symmetry.space_group_name_H-M   'P 1'
#
loop_
_entity.id
_entity.type
_entity.pdbx_description
1 polymer ?
#
loop_
_entity_poly.entity_id
_entity_poly.type
_entity_poly.pdbx_seq_one_letter_code
_entity_poly.pdbx_strand_id
1 'polypeptide(L)'
;KEELLDAVANNLNVDKSTLEISAENVSMYAVQATITEKKLFGLVKKTTKPLRLIDDEGVIRLQKKNAWSRQSSAESWQADVDWMIEELTEYNDGGANLPNLYIVLGKRVIDLSGLQNAEQIKSIGGVELSGIAADTKLIVIATKRVDG
;
A
#
# COMPACT_ATOMS: atom_id res chain seq x y z
N LYS A 1 11.31 -1.77 -16.25
CA LYS A 1 10.02 -1.33 -15.67
C LYS A 1 8.84 -1.63 -16.58
N GLU A 2 8.98 -1.51 -17.91
CA GLU A 2 7.91 -1.84 -18.87
C GLU A 2 7.31 -3.24 -18.68
N GLU A 3 8.16 -4.27 -18.61
CA GLU A 3 7.74 -5.66 -18.38
C GLU A 3 7.04 -5.86 -17.02
N LEU A 4 7.40 -5.08 -16.00
CA LEU A 4 6.75 -5.12 -14.68
C LEU A 4 5.34 -4.54 -14.77
N LEU A 5 5.17 -3.44 -15.50
CA LEU A 5 3.86 -2.84 -15.73
C LEU A 5 2.97 -3.75 -16.60
N ASP A 6 3.55 -4.47 -17.57
CA ASP A 6 2.82 -5.50 -18.33
C ASP A 6 2.33 -6.63 -17.43
N ALA A 7 3.18 -7.13 -16.52
CA ALA A 7 2.79 -8.15 -15.54
C ALA A 7 1.64 -7.67 -14.64
N VAL A 8 1.69 -6.42 -14.16
CA VAL A 8 0.63 -5.82 -13.35
C VAL A 8 -0.65 -5.58 -14.17
N ALA A 9 -0.54 -5.08 -15.40
CA ALA A 9 -1.67 -4.83 -16.29
C ALA A 9 -2.43 -6.13 -16.58
N ASN A 10 -1.70 -7.19 -16.90
CA ASN A 10 -2.25 -8.52 -17.12
C ASN A 10 -2.90 -9.08 -15.84
N ASN A 11 -2.27 -8.90 -14.67
CA ASN A 11 -2.83 -9.36 -13.40
C ASN A 11 -4.13 -8.61 -13.02
N LEU A 12 -4.21 -7.32 -13.30
CA LEU A 12 -5.39 -6.49 -13.03
C LEU A 12 -6.44 -6.54 -14.15
N ASN A 13 -6.11 -7.10 -15.31
CA ASN A 13 -6.92 -7.06 -16.52
C ASN A 13 -7.32 -5.61 -16.92
N VAL A 14 -6.32 -4.72 -16.95
CA VAL A 14 -6.48 -3.31 -17.34
C VAL A 14 -5.48 -2.93 -18.42
N ASP A 15 -5.75 -1.82 -19.12
CA ASP A 15 -4.77 -1.24 -20.04
C ASP A 15 -3.57 -0.69 -19.26
N LYS A 16 -2.35 -1.06 -19.67
CA LYS A 16 -1.10 -0.62 -19.04
C LYS A 16 -0.99 0.91 -18.92
N SER A 17 -1.52 1.66 -19.88
CA SER A 17 -1.50 3.13 -19.85
C SER A 17 -2.30 3.74 -18.69
N THR A 18 -3.15 2.94 -18.01
CA THR A 18 -3.90 3.34 -16.82
C THR A 18 -3.14 3.10 -15.52
N LEU A 19 -1.96 2.48 -15.58
CA LEU A 19 -1.15 2.17 -14.43
C LEU A 19 -0.23 3.35 -14.06
N GLU A 20 -0.01 3.51 -12.76
CA GLU A 20 0.92 4.46 -12.17
C GLU A 20 1.81 3.77 -11.16
N ILE A 21 3.11 4.08 -11.16
CA ILE A 21 4.00 3.72 -10.05
C ILE A 21 3.87 4.83 -9.00
N SER A 22 3.15 4.56 -7.92
CA SER A 22 2.84 5.53 -6.87
C SER A 22 3.95 5.68 -5.83
N ALA A 23 4.82 4.67 -5.71
CA ALA A 23 6.00 4.68 -4.86
C ALA A 23 6.97 3.54 -5.25
N GLU A 24 8.25 3.73 -4.97
CA GLU A 24 9.27 2.71 -5.23
C GLU A 24 10.40 2.74 -4.20
N ASN A 25 11.06 1.60 -4.03
CA ASN A 25 12.36 1.51 -3.40
C ASN A 25 13.36 0.86 -4.37
N VAL A 26 14.52 0.43 -3.88
CA VAL A 26 15.56 -0.17 -4.72
C VAL A 26 15.14 -1.46 -5.45
N SER A 27 14.16 -2.21 -4.92
CA SER A 27 13.81 -3.55 -5.44
C SER A 27 12.32 -3.78 -5.64
N MET A 28 11.44 -2.86 -5.23
CA MET A 28 10.00 -3.01 -5.34
C MET A 28 9.31 -1.72 -5.81
N TYR A 29 8.17 -1.93 -6.48
CA TYR A 29 7.34 -0.88 -7.07
C TYR A 29 5.89 -1.08 -6.62
N ALA A 30 5.31 -0.06 -6.00
CA ALA A 30 3.87 0.00 -5.77
C ALA A 30 3.21 0.54 -7.04
N VAL A 31 2.48 -0.33 -7.73
CA VAL A 31 1.76 0.00 -8.97
C VAL A 31 0.27 0.07 -8.67
N GLN A 32 -0.37 1.18 -9.03
CA GLN A 32 -1.79 1.43 -8.83
C GLN A 32 -2.53 1.64 -10.15
N ALA A 33 -3.84 1.39 -10.10
CA ALA A 33 -4.79 1.76 -11.14
C ALA A 33 -6.03 2.39 -10.49
N THR A 34 -6.83 3.11 -11.27
CA THR A 34 -8.20 3.48 -10.88
C THR A 34 -9.19 2.76 -11.79
N ILE A 35 -9.97 1.83 -11.22
CA ILE A 35 -10.92 1.02 -11.97
C ILE A 35 -12.34 1.46 -11.58
N THR A 36 -13.17 1.80 -12.56
CA THR A 36 -14.60 2.12 -12.32
C THR A 36 -15.49 1.15 -13.05
N GLU A 37 -16.21 0.33 -12.29
CA GLU A 37 -17.18 -0.64 -12.79
C GLU A 37 -18.61 -0.09 -12.68
N LYS A 38 -19.40 -0.30 -13.73
CA LYS A 38 -20.85 -0.05 -13.70
C LYS A 38 -21.59 -1.34 -13.31
N LYS A 39 -22.48 -1.26 -12.33
CA LYS A 39 -23.37 -2.32 -11.85
C LYS A 39 -24.84 -1.93 -12.05
N LEU A 40 -25.75 -2.91 -11.99
CA LEU A 40 -27.20 -2.75 -12.18
C LEU A 40 -27.57 -1.85 -13.38
N PHE A 41 -27.37 -2.33 -14.60
CA PHE A 41 -27.71 -1.61 -15.83
C PHE A 41 -27.11 -0.19 -15.96
N GLY A 42 -26.02 0.10 -15.23
CA GLY A 42 -25.35 1.40 -15.27
C GLY A 42 -25.77 2.38 -14.17
N LEU A 43 -26.69 2.00 -13.27
CA LEU A 43 -27.21 2.86 -12.22
C LEU A 43 -26.25 3.03 -11.03
N VAL A 44 -25.39 2.04 -10.78
CA VAL A 44 -24.43 2.08 -9.66
C VAL A 44 -23.02 2.03 -10.22
N LYS A 45 -22.17 2.98 -9.83
CA LYS A 45 -20.73 2.94 -10.12
C LYS A 45 -19.97 2.50 -8.87
N LYS A 46 -19.04 1.57 -9.02
CA LYS A 46 -18.07 1.22 -7.98
C LYS A 46 -16.68 1.55 -8.51
N THR A 47 -15.97 2.43 -7.79
CA THR A 47 -14.58 2.75 -8.08
C THR A 47 -13.68 2.06 -7.07
N THR A 48 -12.61 1.42 -7.56
CA THR A 48 -11.56 0.82 -6.75
C THR A 48 -10.20 1.36 -7.14
N LYS A 49 -9.28 1.34 -6.18
CA LYS A 49 -7.88 1.72 -6.37
C LYS A 49 -6.96 0.55 -6.01
N PRO A 50 -6.90 -0.50 -6.85
CA PRO A 50 -6.05 -1.64 -6.56
C PRO A 50 -4.58 -1.25 -6.56
N LEU A 51 -3.81 -1.95 -5.73
CA LEU A 51 -2.36 -1.84 -5.66
C LEU A 51 -1.74 -3.22 -5.84
N ARG A 52 -0.69 -3.27 -6.66
CA ARG A 52 0.21 -4.41 -6.79
C ARG A 52 1.61 -3.97 -6.42
N LEU A 53 2.16 -4.60 -5.39
CA LEU A 53 3.57 -4.46 -5.06
C LEU A 53 4.32 -5.54 -5.84
N ILE A 54 5.09 -5.13 -6.84
CA ILE A 54 5.85 -6.03 -7.70
C ILE A 54 7.34 -5.79 -7.48
N ASP A 55 8.13 -6.86 -7.40
CA ASP A 55 9.58 -6.74 -7.31
C ASP A 55 10.24 -6.59 -8.69
N ASP A 56 11.55 -6.35 -8.68
CA ASP A 56 12.40 -6.23 -9.85
C ASP A 56 12.52 -7.51 -10.70
N GLU A 57 12.02 -8.64 -10.21
CA GLU A 57 11.98 -9.94 -10.89
C GLU A 57 10.59 -10.23 -11.51
N GLY A 58 9.63 -9.30 -11.37
CA GLY A 58 8.28 -9.46 -11.89
C GLY A 58 7.33 -10.26 -10.98
N VAL A 59 7.74 -10.56 -9.74
CA VAL A 59 6.92 -11.29 -8.78
C VAL A 59 6.06 -10.31 -7.99
N ILE A 60 4.74 -10.51 -8.04
CA ILE A 60 3.79 -9.72 -7.25
C ILE A 60 3.81 -10.25 -5.80
N ARG A 61 4.31 -9.42 -4.87
CA ARG A 61 4.50 -9.73 -3.46
C ARG A 61 3.32 -9.33 -2.58
N LEU A 62 2.54 -8.32 -3.00
CA LEU A 62 1.32 -7.88 -2.29
C LEU A 62 0.24 -7.49 -3.29
N GLN A 63 -1.00 -7.92 -3.02
CA GLN A 63 -2.17 -7.58 -3.82
C GLN A 63 -3.26 -7.01 -2.92
N LYS A 64 -3.64 -5.76 -3.15
CA LYS A 64 -4.74 -5.11 -2.43
C LYS A 64 -5.76 -4.55 -3.42
N LYS A 65 -7.04 -4.64 -3.06
CA LYS A 65 -8.15 -4.19 -3.90
C LYS A 65 -8.37 -2.68 -3.81
N ASN A 66 -8.16 -2.11 -2.62
CA ASN A 66 -8.16 -0.69 -2.34
C ASN A 66 -7.00 -0.39 -1.41
N ALA A 67 -6.04 0.40 -1.88
CA ALA A 67 -4.90 0.77 -1.06
C ALA A 67 -4.46 2.21 -1.32
N TRP A 68 -3.75 2.73 -0.34
CA TRP A 68 -2.98 3.96 -0.40
C TRP A 68 -1.52 3.58 -0.29
N SER A 69 -0.66 4.35 -0.93
CA SER A 69 0.77 4.21 -0.81
C SER A 69 1.44 5.57 -0.77
N ARG A 70 2.53 5.68 -0.02
CA ARG A 70 3.38 6.87 -0.01
C ARG A 70 4.83 6.49 -0.21
N GLN A 71 5.51 7.28 -1.04
CA GLN A 71 6.97 7.28 -1.09
C GLN A 71 7.49 7.79 0.25
N SER A 72 8.37 7.01 0.87
CA SER A 72 8.86 7.26 2.23
C SER A 72 10.36 6.99 2.33
N SER A 73 10.89 7.13 3.55
CA SER A 73 12.28 6.86 3.92
C SER A 73 12.37 6.33 5.35
N ALA A 74 13.52 5.78 5.75
CA ALA A 74 13.74 5.36 7.14
C ALA A 74 13.66 6.53 8.15
N GLU A 75 13.85 7.76 7.71
CA GLU A 75 13.63 8.97 8.51
C GLU A 75 12.14 9.38 8.59
N SER A 76 11.41 9.29 7.48
CA SER A 76 10.05 9.86 7.37
C SER A 76 8.92 8.87 7.66
N TRP A 77 9.18 7.56 7.73
CA TRP A 77 8.12 6.54 7.76
C TRP A 77 7.13 6.70 8.91
N GLN A 78 7.57 7.17 10.09
CA GLN A 78 6.66 7.36 11.23
C GLN A 78 5.65 8.46 10.95
N ALA A 79 6.11 9.58 10.37
CA ALA A 79 5.22 10.67 9.96
C ALA A 79 4.27 10.20 8.84
N ASP A 80 4.75 9.37 7.93
CA ASP A 80 3.94 8.83 6.85
C ASP A 80 2.88 7.83 7.36
N VAL A 81 3.23 7.03 8.37
CA VAL A 81 2.31 6.14 9.10
C VAL A 81 1.28 6.95 9.89
N ASP A 82 1.69 7.98 10.62
CA ASP A 82 0.79 8.82 11.40
C ASP A 82 -0.25 9.49 10.48
N TRP A 83 0.18 10.01 9.32
CA TRP A 83 -0.73 10.55 8.31
C TRP A 83 -1.72 9.50 7.77
N MET A 84 -1.26 8.28 7.47
CA MET A 84 -2.14 7.19 7.00
C MET A 84 -3.16 6.78 8.06
N ILE A 85 -2.77 6.76 9.34
CA ILE A 85 -3.67 6.46 10.45
C ILE A 85 -4.73 7.56 10.56
N GLU A 86 -4.34 8.82 10.52
CA GLU A 86 -5.27 9.95 10.58
C GLU A 86 -6.30 9.90 9.43
N GLU A 87 -5.83 9.68 8.20
CA GLU A 87 -6.68 9.71 7.01
C GLU A 87 -7.61 8.48 6.89
N LEU A 88 -7.17 7.32 7.37
CA LEU A 88 -7.83 6.03 7.07
C LEU A 88 -8.46 5.34 8.29
N THR A 89 -8.35 5.92 9.48
CA THR A 89 -9.04 5.39 10.66
C THR A 89 -10.54 5.55 10.52
N GLU A 90 -11.27 4.44 10.71
CA GLU A 90 -12.73 4.45 10.71
C GLU A 90 -13.25 4.32 12.14
N TYR A 91 -14.14 5.22 12.53
CA TYR A 91 -14.79 5.19 13.83
C TYR A 91 -16.16 4.53 13.69
N ASN A 92 -16.38 3.46 14.44
CA ASN A 92 -17.68 2.80 14.54
C ASN A 92 -18.04 2.51 16.00
N ASP A 93 -19.18 1.85 16.23
CA ASP A 93 -19.68 1.53 17.57
C ASP A 93 -18.73 0.63 18.40
N GLY A 94 -17.77 -0.03 17.74
CA GLY A 94 -16.71 -0.83 18.37
C GLY A 94 -15.41 -0.07 18.64
N GLY A 95 -15.35 1.23 18.35
CA GLY A 95 -14.18 2.09 18.53
C GLY A 95 -13.46 2.43 17.22
N ALA A 96 -12.19 2.83 17.35
CA ALA A 96 -11.34 3.18 16.23
C ALA A 96 -10.77 1.94 15.52
N ASN A 97 -11.04 1.80 14.23
CA ASN A 97 -10.43 0.79 13.38
C ASN A 97 -9.30 1.40 12.58
N LEU A 98 -8.07 1.18 13.07
CA LEU A 98 -6.87 1.59 12.36
C LEU A 98 -6.74 0.84 11.02
N PRO A 99 -6.14 1.48 10.00
CA PRO A 99 -5.84 0.82 8.74
C PRO A 99 -4.88 -0.35 8.91
N ASN A 100 -4.90 -1.28 7.95
CA ASN A 100 -3.83 -2.26 7.82
C ASN A 100 -2.62 -1.57 7.18
N LEU A 101 -1.45 -1.65 7.81
CA LEU A 101 -0.23 -0.98 7.36
C LEU A 101 0.84 -1.99 6.97
N TYR A 102 1.64 -1.62 5.98
CA TYR A 102 2.78 -2.39 5.50
C TYR A 102 3.93 -1.42 5.20
N ILE A 103 5.16 -1.81 5.53
CA ILE A 103 6.36 -1.07 5.17
C ILE A 103 7.22 -1.95 4.26
N VAL A 104 7.67 -1.41 3.14
CA VAL A 104 8.50 -2.15 2.17
C VAL A 104 9.93 -1.62 2.20
N LEU A 105 10.85 -2.47 2.67
CA LEU A 105 12.29 -2.21 2.77
C LEU A 105 13.05 -3.18 1.86
N GLY A 106 13.65 -2.68 0.78
CA GLY A 106 14.27 -3.53 -0.25
C GLY A 106 13.26 -4.56 -0.76
N LYS A 107 13.60 -5.85 -0.67
CA LYS A 107 12.72 -6.99 -1.02
C LYS A 107 11.84 -7.51 0.13
N ARG A 108 11.83 -6.87 1.30
CA ARG A 108 11.03 -7.29 2.46
C ARG A 108 9.75 -6.46 2.59
N VAL A 109 8.64 -7.14 2.89
CA VAL A 109 7.38 -6.50 3.32
C VAL A 109 7.24 -6.75 4.82
N ILE A 110 7.28 -5.68 5.60
CA ILE A 110 6.99 -5.69 7.03
C ILE A 110 5.48 -5.53 7.19
N ASP A 111 4.80 -6.58 7.65
CA ASP A 111 3.36 -6.58 7.86
C ASP A 111 3.02 -6.04 9.26
N LEU A 112 2.35 -4.90 9.31
CA LEU A 112 1.87 -4.25 10.53
C LEU A 112 0.33 -4.24 10.59
N SER A 113 -0.33 -5.08 9.79
CA SER A 113 -1.78 -5.21 9.76
C SER A 113 -2.32 -5.84 11.04
N GLY A 114 -3.59 -5.56 11.35
CA GLY A 114 -4.27 -6.13 12.52
C GLY A 114 -3.87 -5.54 13.88
N LEU A 115 -2.81 -4.74 13.97
CA LEU A 115 -2.39 -4.07 15.22
C LEU A 115 -3.48 -3.12 15.73
N GLN A 116 -3.50 -2.93 17.06
CA GLN A 116 -4.63 -2.29 17.76
C GLN A 116 -4.46 -0.77 17.91
N ASN A 117 -3.23 -0.27 17.93
CA ASN A 117 -2.95 1.15 18.14
C ASN A 117 -1.65 1.59 17.44
N ALA A 118 -1.50 2.91 17.30
CA ALA A 118 -0.36 3.54 16.63
C ALA A 118 0.97 3.26 17.34
N GLU A 119 0.97 3.13 18.66
CA GLU A 119 2.17 2.86 19.45
C GLU A 119 2.77 1.49 19.12
N GLN A 120 1.93 0.44 19.03
CA GLN A 120 2.36 -0.90 18.64
C GLN A 120 2.90 -0.93 17.21
N ILE A 121 2.23 -0.25 16.28
CA ILE A 121 2.67 -0.10 14.88
C ILE A 121 4.07 0.53 14.84
N LYS A 122 4.26 1.64 15.55
CA LYS A 122 5.55 2.35 15.57
C LYS A 122 6.64 1.60 16.33
N SER A 123 6.29 0.86 17.38
CA SER A 123 7.24 0.03 18.13
C SER A 123 7.78 -1.11 17.27
N ILE A 124 6.91 -1.91 16.65
CA ILE A 124 7.32 -3.03 15.79
C ILE A 124 8.05 -2.52 14.54
N GLY A 125 7.52 -1.48 13.87
CA GLY A 125 8.18 -0.87 12.72
C GLY A 125 9.56 -0.30 13.07
N GLY A 126 9.71 0.32 14.25
CA GLY A 126 10.98 0.84 14.73
C GLY A 126 12.03 -0.25 14.98
N VAL A 127 11.62 -1.41 15.50
CA VAL A 127 12.52 -2.56 15.66
C VAL A 127 12.97 -3.09 14.30
N GLU A 128 12.05 -3.25 13.35
CA GLU A 128 12.36 -3.78 12.00
C GLU A 128 13.25 -2.83 11.16
N LEU A 129 13.14 -1.52 11.38
CA LEU A 129 13.90 -0.49 10.68
C LEU A 129 15.13 0.00 11.46
N SER A 130 15.45 -0.63 12.59
CA SER A 130 16.60 -0.27 13.40
C SER A 130 17.92 -0.44 12.64
N GLY A 131 18.77 0.58 12.66
CA GLY A 131 20.07 0.58 11.99
C GLY A 131 20.02 0.81 10.47
N ILE A 132 18.84 1.06 9.90
CA ILE A 132 18.70 1.46 8.50
C ILE A 132 19.10 2.92 8.32
N ALA A 133 19.84 3.22 7.25
CA ALA A 133 20.26 4.59 6.94
C ALA A 133 19.03 5.48 6.68
N ALA A 134 19.03 6.69 7.24
CA ALA A 134 17.89 7.62 7.26
C ALA A 134 17.27 7.87 5.87
N ASP A 135 18.10 8.00 4.84
CA ASP A 135 17.72 8.29 3.45
C ASP A 135 17.29 7.04 2.65
N THR A 136 17.34 5.85 3.26
CA THR A 136 16.91 4.60 2.62
C THR A 136 15.46 4.71 2.22
N LYS A 137 15.19 4.64 0.90
CA LYS A 137 13.83 4.71 0.36
C LYS A 137 12.98 3.54 0.85
N LEU A 138 11.79 3.86 1.32
CA LEU A 138 10.76 2.91 1.75
C LEU A 138 9.47 3.16 0.97
N ILE A 139 8.58 2.18 1.00
CA ILE A 139 7.19 2.36 0.60
C ILE A 139 6.32 2.09 1.83
N VAL A 140 5.45 3.02 2.18
CA VAL A 140 4.39 2.78 3.18
C VAL A 140 3.10 2.51 2.42
N ILE A 141 2.46 1.37 2.70
CA ILE A 141 1.19 0.97 2.08
C ILE A 141 0.16 0.84 3.19
N ALA A 142 -1.05 1.35 2.94
CA ALA A 142 -2.18 1.22 3.83
C ALA A 142 -3.42 0.70 3.10
N THR A 143 -4.24 -0.08 3.79
CA THR A 143 -5.62 -0.36 3.38
C THR A 143 -6.55 -0.04 4.53
N LYS A 144 -7.85 0.12 4.23
CA LYS A 144 -8.86 0.03 5.29
C LYS A 144 -8.75 -1.31 6.00
N ARG A 145 -9.21 -1.37 7.26
CA ARG A 145 -9.12 -2.58 8.07
C ARG A 145 -9.89 -3.75 7.46
N VAL A 146 -11.02 -3.45 6.82
CA VAL A 146 -11.84 -4.40 6.09
C VAL A 146 -11.80 -4.04 4.61
N ASP A 147 -11.50 -5.02 3.74
CA ASP A 147 -11.49 -4.80 2.30
C ASP A 147 -12.94 -4.64 1.77
N GLY A 148 -13.32 -3.41 1.42
CA GLY A 148 -14.58 -3.08 0.73
C GLY A 148 -14.62 -3.45 -0.76
#